data_AF-A0A0R3RM56-F1
#
_entry.id   AF-A0A0R3RM56-F1
#
_cell.length_a   1.000
_cell.length_b   1.000
_cell.length_c   1.000
_cell.angle_alpha   90.00
_cell.angle_beta   90.00
_cell.angle_gamma   90.00
#
_symmetry.space_group_name_H-M   'P 1'
#
loop_
_entity.id
_entity.type
_entity.pdbx_description
1 polymer ?
#
loop_
_entity_poly.entity_id
_entity_poly.type
_entity_poly.pdbx_seq_one_letter_code
_entity_poly.pdbx_strand_id
1 'polypeptide(L)'
;MPIPGGRSDHAPFLNYLGIPVADITYRNETSYDVYPLYHSLYETPFVSEHIIDTNNLAVRRKLFLSVKNSIEILAKTDKCLIY
;
A
#
# COMPACT_ATOMS: atom_id res chain seq x y z
N MET A 1 -9.32 10.30 8.61
CA MET A 1 -8.35 9.77 7.64
C MET A 1 -7.22 10.78 7.56
N PRO A 2 -6.03 10.50 8.11
CA PRO A 2 -4.90 11.41 7.93
C PRO A 2 -4.59 11.56 6.44
N ILE A 3 -4.22 12.78 6.03
CA ILE A 3 -3.76 13.05 4.67
C ILE A 3 -2.61 12.08 4.35
N PRO A 4 -2.58 11.44 3.16
CA PRO A 4 -1.44 10.62 2.75
C PRO A 4 -0.15 11.44 2.91
N GLY A 5 0.68 11.05 3.89
CA GLY A 5 1.87 11.79 4.27
C GLY A 5 2.98 11.63 3.22
N GLY A 6 3.92 12.58 3.18
CA GLY A 6 4.95 12.65 2.14
C GLY A 6 6.09 11.61 2.19
N ARG A 7 5.89 10.45 2.82
CA ARG A 7 6.96 9.46 3.11
C ARG A 7 7.08 8.32 2.09
N SER A 8 6.33 8.39 0.99
CA SER A 8 6.33 7.40 -0.08
C SER A 8 6.17 8.10 -1.44
N ASP A 9 6.38 7.37 -2.54
CA ASP A 9 6.48 7.90 -3.90
C ASP A 9 5.19 8.57 -4.41
N HIS A 10 4.06 8.36 -3.73
CA HIS A 10 2.80 9.05 -4.03
C HIS A 10 2.83 10.55 -3.70
N ALA A 11 3.78 11.01 -2.87
CA ALA A 11 3.86 12.38 -2.37
C ALA A 11 3.90 13.46 -3.48
N PRO A 12 4.76 13.38 -4.51
CA PRO A 12 4.76 14.37 -5.60
C PRO A 12 3.46 14.34 -6.44
N PHE A 13 2.83 13.18 -6.62
CA PHE A 13 1.56 13.10 -7.36
C PHE A 13 0.46 13.89 -6.65
N LEU A 14 0.36 13.76 -5.32
CA LEU A 14 -0.62 14.49 -4.53
C LEU A 14 -0.26 15.97 -4.37
N ASN A 15 0.97 16.26 -3.94
CA ASN A 15 1.35 17.60 -3.47
C ASN A 15 1.80 18.55 -4.59
N TYR A 16 2.35 18.02 -5.68
CA TYR A 16 2.83 18.83 -6.81
C TYR A 16 1.86 18.81 -7.98
N LEU A 17 1.42 17.62 -8.41
CA LEU A 17 0.53 17.49 -9.59
C LEU A 17 -0.96 17.61 -9.27
N GLY A 18 -1.36 17.53 -8.00
CA GLY A 18 -2.77 17.52 -7.60
C GLY A 18 -3.55 16.28 -8.07
N ILE A 19 -2.82 15.20 -8.42
CA ILE A 19 -3.41 13.94 -8.86
C ILE A 19 -3.90 13.18 -7.62
N PRO A 20 -5.15 12.69 -7.61
CA PRO A 20 -5.65 11.89 -6.50
C PRO A 20 -4.87 10.58 -6.38
N VAL A 21 -4.47 10.23 -5.16
CA VAL A 21 -3.68 9.04 -4.86
C VAL A 21 -4.35 8.18 -3.79
N ALA A 22 -4.09 6.88 -3.86
CA ALA A 22 -4.44 5.93 -2.82
C ALA A 22 -3.18 5.15 -2.42
N ASP A 23 -2.87 5.14 -1.13
CA ASP A 23 -1.85 4.26 -0.53
C ASP A 23 -2.59 3.14 0.23
N ILE A 24 -2.41 1.90 -0.22
CA ILE A 24 -3.10 0.72 0.32
C ILE A 24 -2.07 -0.15 1.03
N THR A 25 -2.19 -0.25 2.36
CA THR A 25 -1.29 -1.07 3.18
C THR A 25 -2.08 -1.94 4.15
N TYR A 26 -1.58 -3.15 4.40
CA TYR A 26 -2.06 -3.99 5.50
C TYR A 26 -1.18 -3.73 6.72
N ARG A 27 -1.79 -3.31 7.83
CA ARG A 27 -1.08 -2.97 9.06
C ARG A 27 -1.72 -3.67 10.25
N ASN A 28 -0.90 -3.94 11.27
CA ASN A 28 -1.40 -4.37 12.56
C ASN A 28 -2.18 -3.21 13.20
N GLU A 29 -3.37 -3.49 13.71
CA GLU A 29 -4.27 -2.53 14.35
C GLU A 29 -3.61 -1.77 15.50
N THR A 30 -2.71 -2.42 16.25
CA THR A 30 -2.06 -1.83 17.43
C THR A 30 -0.71 -1.19 17.12
N SER A 31 -0.21 -1.30 15.89
CA SER A 31 1.05 -0.68 15.48
C SER A 31 0.78 0.74 14.97
N TYR A 32 1.20 1.74 15.74
CA TYR A 32 0.95 3.16 15.44
C TYR A 32 1.94 3.80 14.46
N ASP A 33 2.99 3.09 14.07
CA ASP A 33 4.00 3.60 13.13
C ASP A 33 4.50 2.48 12.19
N VAL A 34 5.74 2.03 12.34
CA VAL A 34 6.39 1.02 11.49
C VAL A 34 6.47 -0.35 12.18
N TYR A 35 6.63 -1.41 11.40
CA TYR A 35 6.89 -2.75 11.96
C TYR A 35 8.30 -2.82 12.56
N PRO A 36 8.55 -3.67 13.58
CA PRO A 36 9.77 -3.62 14.39
C PRO A 36 11.09 -3.78 13.63
N LEU A 37 11.07 -4.46 12.48
CA LEU A 37 12.26 -4.76 11.70
C LEU A 37 12.50 -3.75 10.57
N TYR A 38 11.73 -2.65 10.52
CA TYR A 38 11.83 -1.63 9.49
C TYR A 38 13.27 -1.07 9.36
N HIS A 39 13.84 -1.00 8.15
CA HIS A 39 15.22 -0.54 7.87
C HIS A 39 16.32 -1.31 8.62
N SER A 40 16.09 -2.58 8.92
CA SER A 40 17.10 -3.44 9.51
C SER A 40 17.61 -4.49 8.52
N LEU A 41 18.77 -5.08 8.83
CA LEU A 41 19.29 -6.25 8.10
C LEU A 41 18.33 -7.46 8.18
N TYR A 42 17.39 -7.45 9.13
CA TYR A 42 16.46 -8.54 9.38
C TYR A 42 15.18 -8.48 8.54
N GLU A 43 15.04 -7.49 7.66
CA GLU A 43 14.00 -7.48 6.61
C GLU A 43 14.26 -8.53 5.54
N THR A 44 14.08 -9.78 5.91
CA THR A 44 14.36 -10.94 5.06
C THR A 44 13.08 -11.60 4.57
N PRO A 45 13.12 -12.36 3.45
CA PRO A 45 11.98 -13.16 3.01
C PRO A 45 11.44 -14.08 4.11
N PHE A 46 12.34 -14.60 4.95
CA PHE A 46 11.98 -15.42 6.10
C PHE A 46 10.98 -14.73 7.02
N VAL A 47 11.23 -13.47 7.40
CA VAL A 47 10.31 -12.70 8.25
C VAL A 47 8.95 -12.51 7.57
N SER A 48 8.94 -12.23 6.27
CA SER A 48 7.68 -12.07 5.54
C SER A 48 6.86 -13.37 5.53
N GLU A 49 7.50 -14.51 5.28
CA GLU A 49 6.83 -15.80 5.06
C GLU A 49 6.50 -16.54 6.36
N HIS A 50 7.25 -16.29 7.44
CA HIS A 50 7.18 -17.06 8.68
C HIS A 50 6.70 -16.25 9.89
N ILE A 51 6.62 -14.91 9.78
CA ILE A 51 6.16 -14.06 10.88
C ILE A 51 4.97 -13.19 10.45
N ILE A 52 5.06 -12.52 9.29
CA ILE A 52 4.06 -11.51 8.87
C ILE A 52 2.89 -12.13 8.08
N ASP A 53 3.17 -12.95 7.08
CA ASP A 53 2.17 -13.50 6.14
C ASP A 53 2.25 -15.04 6.09
N THR A 54 2.07 -15.65 7.26
CA THR A 54 2.27 -17.09 7.50
C THR A 54 1.25 -17.99 6.84
N ASN A 55 0.11 -17.45 6.43
CA ASN A 55 -0.95 -18.21 5.77
C ASN A 55 -0.73 -18.26 4.26
N ASN A 56 0.37 -18.88 3.83
CA ASN A 56 0.75 -19.04 2.43
C ASN A 56 0.58 -17.72 1.66
N LEU A 57 1.12 -16.59 2.13
CA LEU A 57 1.04 -15.29 1.46
C LEU A 57 -0.41 -14.76 1.21
N ALA A 58 -1.37 -15.11 2.06
CA ALA A 58 -2.77 -14.71 1.90
C ALA A 58 -2.99 -13.20 1.99
N VAL A 59 -2.24 -12.50 2.86
CA VAL A 59 -2.33 -11.04 2.98
C VAL A 59 -1.88 -10.38 1.68
N ARG A 60 -0.74 -10.83 1.13
CA ARG A 60 -0.22 -10.34 -0.15
C ARG A 60 -1.21 -10.55 -1.30
N ARG A 61 -1.86 -11.73 -1.38
CA ARG A 61 -2.91 -11.99 -2.38
C ARG A 61 -4.10 -11.04 -2.25
N LYS A 62 -4.60 -10.81 -1.03
CA LYS A 62 -5.72 -9.89 -0.78
C LYS A 62 -5.36 -8.46 -1.16
N LEU A 63 -4.16 -8.00 -0.82
CA LEU A 63 -3.68 -6.67 -1.20
C LEU A 63 -3.63 -6.51 -2.73
N PHE A 64 -3.10 -7.52 -3.44
CA PHE A 64 -3.06 -7.52 -4.90
C PHE A 64 -4.47 -7.44 -5.51
N LEU A 65 -5.42 -8.23 -5.01
CA LEU A 65 -6.82 -8.19 -5.46
C LEU A 65 -7.47 -6.82 -5.18
N SER A 66 -7.17 -6.18 -4.04
CA SER A 66 -7.68 -4.85 -3.71
C SER A 66 -7.19 -3.78 -4.69
N VAL A 67 -5.90 -3.81 -5.05
CA VAL A 67 -5.32 -2.90 -6.04
C VAL A 67 -5.96 -3.14 -7.41
N LYS A 68 -6.04 -4.42 -7.84
CA LYS A 68 -6.65 -4.79 -9.11
C LYS A 68 -8.09 -4.30 -9.23
N ASN A 69 -8.91 -4.55 -8.20
CA ASN A 69 -10.31 -4.11 -8.19
C ASN A 69 -10.43 -2.58 -8.23
N SER A 70 -9.55 -1.86 -7.54
CA SER A 70 -9.54 -0.39 -7.56
C SER A 70 -9.26 0.15 -8.96
N ILE A 71 -8.29 -0.44 -9.66
CA ILE A 71 -7.97 -0.09 -11.05
C ILE A 71 -9.14 -0.41 -11.98
N GLU A 72 -9.76 -1.59 -11.85
CA GLU A 72 -10.91 -1.97 -12.66
C GLU A 72 -12.12 -1.03 -12.48
N ILE A 73 -12.37 -0.57 -11.25
CA ILE A 73 -13.42 0.41 -10.97
C ILE A 73 -13.08 1.74 -11.64
N LEU A 74 -11.84 2.23 -11.48
CA LEU A 74 -11.39 3.48 -12.10
C LEU A 74 -11.42 3.42 -13.63
N ALA A 75 -11.08 2.27 -14.23
CA ALA A 75 -11.12 2.07 -15.68
C ALA A 75 -12.55 1.99 -16.25
N LYS A 76 -13.54 1.55 -15.46
CA LYS A 76 -14.96 1.51 -15.86
C LYS A 76 -15.66 2.84 -15.74
N THR A 77 -15.13 3.74 -14.91
CA THR A 77 -15.55 5.13 -14.89
C THR A 77 -14.76 5.86 -15.98
N ASP A 78 -15.42 6.42 -17.00
CA ASP A 78 -14.79 7.20 -18.10
C ASP A 78 -14.09 8.52 -17.63
N LYS A 79 -13.58 8.56 -16.41
CA LYS A 79 -12.86 9.69 -15.80
C LYS A 79 -11.35 9.61 -15.97
N CYS A 80 -10.83 8.67 -16.76
CA CYS A 80 -9.44 8.69 -17.20
C CYS A 80 -9.26 9.71 -18.35
N LEU A 81 -9.62 10.97 -18.09
CA LEU A 81 -9.12 12.11 -18.86
C LEU A 81 -7.92 12.65 -18.08
N ILE A 82 -6.76 12.10 -18.41
CA ILE A 82 -5.48 12.73 -18.09
C ILE A 82 -5.35 13.87 -19.12
N TYR A 83 -5.54 15.11 -18.68
CA TYR A 83 -5.13 16.31 -19.42
C TYR A 83 -3.62 16.52 -19.28
#